data_AF-A0A534D531-F1
#
_entry.id   AF-A0A534D531-F1
#
_cell.length_a   1.000
_cell.length_b   1.000
_cell.length_c   1.000
_cell.angle_alpha   90.00
_cell.angle_beta   90.00
_cell.angle_gamma   90.00
#
_symmetry.space_group_name_H-M   'P 1'
#
loop_
_entity.id
_entity.type
_entity.pdbx_description
1 polymer ?
#
loop_
_entity_poly.entity_id
_entity_poly.type
_entity_poly.pdbx_seq_one_letter_code
_entity_poly.pdbx_strand_id
1 'polypeptide(L)'
;FGAGFTGGFAYVLDLERNFVDRYNHELIDISRIHPEAMQSNVQHLEALLERHVAETASVWAGEIVNDLRTFLPKFWVVKPKAASIDSLVESLRRAA
;
A
#
# COMPACT_ATOMS: atom_id res chain seq x y z
N PHE A 1 13.04 -5.51 1.51
CA PHE A 1 11.84 -5.23 2.32
C PHE A 1 11.15 -6.54 2.72
N GLY A 2 10.50 -6.60 3.89
CA GLY A 2 9.60 -7.72 4.26
C GLY A 2 10.22 -8.93 5.00
N ALA A 3 11.42 -8.81 5.59
CA ALA A 3 11.97 -9.88 6.43
C ALA A 3 11.18 -9.99 7.74
N GLY A 4 10.66 -11.18 8.05
CA GLY A 4 9.80 -11.38 9.23
C GLY A 4 8.39 -10.76 9.11
N PHE A 5 7.96 -10.43 7.90
CA PHE A 5 6.62 -9.88 7.67
C PHE A 5 5.56 -10.98 7.73
N THR A 6 5.02 -11.22 8.92
CA THR A 6 4.10 -12.34 9.21
C THR A 6 2.64 -11.92 9.37
N GLY A 7 2.33 -10.61 9.36
CA GLY A 7 0.97 -10.10 9.52
C GLY A 7 0.78 -8.71 8.95
N GLY A 8 -0.44 -8.42 8.49
CA GLY A 8 -0.81 -7.16 7.85
C GLY A 8 -0.49 -7.10 6.35
N PHE A 9 -0.62 -5.91 5.78
CA PHE A 9 -0.11 -5.56 4.45
C PHE A 9 0.54 -4.18 4.50
N ALA A 10 1.26 -3.83 3.45
CA ALA A 10 1.88 -2.52 3.31
C ALA A 10 1.61 -1.94 1.92
N TYR A 11 1.68 -0.61 1.82
CA TYR A 11 1.74 0.10 0.55
C TYR A 11 3.16 0.63 0.34
N VAL A 12 3.72 0.42 -0.84
CA VAL A 12 5.05 0.92 -1.20
C VAL A 12 4.96 1.73 -2.48
N LEU A 13 5.29 3.02 -2.42
CA LEU A 13 5.44 3.86 -3.61
C LEU A 13 6.80 3.58 -4.26
N ASP A 14 6.80 3.10 -5.49
CA ASP A 14 8.00 2.74 -6.24
C ASP A 14 8.10 3.56 -7.53
N LEU A 15 8.76 4.72 -7.44
CA LEU A 15 8.93 5.64 -8.56
C LEU A 15 9.94 5.13 -9.60
N GLU A 16 10.98 4.42 -9.14
CA GLU A 16 12.08 3.94 -9.97
C GLU A 16 11.83 2.55 -10.58
N ARG A 17 10.74 1.89 -10.19
CA ARG A 17 10.35 0.54 -10.64
C ARG A 17 11.36 -0.56 -10.28
N ASN A 18 12.18 -0.34 -9.26
CA ASN A 18 13.21 -1.29 -8.83
C ASN A 18 12.82 -2.06 -7.56
N PHE A 19 11.61 -1.84 -7.02
CA PHE A 19 11.17 -2.56 -5.83
C PHE A 19 11.04 -4.06 -6.08
N VAL A 20 10.74 -4.47 -7.32
CA VAL A 20 10.63 -5.89 -7.71
C VAL A 20 11.90 -6.68 -7.43
N ASP A 21 13.07 -6.04 -7.42
CA ASP A 21 14.36 -6.70 -7.13
C ASP A 21 14.80 -6.54 -5.66
N ARG A 22 14.02 -5.80 -4.84
CA ARG A 22 14.44 -5.33 -3.50
C ARG A 22 13.51 -5.79 -2.38
N TYR A 23 12.84 -6.93 -2.57
CA TYR A 23 11.96 -7.52 -1.56
C TYR A 23 12.30 -8.99 -1.26
N ASN A 24 11.84 -9.50 -0.11
CA ASN A 24 12.03 -10.91 0.23
C ASN A 24 11.03 -11.78 -0.56
N HIS A 25 11.44 -12.26 -1.73
CA HIS A 25 10.64 -13.12 -2.60
C HIS A 25 10.19 -14.43 -1.96
N GLU A 26 10.80 -14.87 -0.86
CA GLU A 26 10.40 -16.10 -0.18
C GLU A 26 9.12 -15.90 0.64
N LEU A 27 9.00 -14.75 1.33
CA LEU A 27 7.98 -14.56 2.38
C LEU A 27 6.81 -13.66 1.98
N ILE A 28 7.01 -12.75 1.02
CA ILE A 28 5.99 -11.75 0.66
C ILE A 28 5.66 -11.82 -0.82
N ASP A 29 4.40 -11.51 -1.14
CA ASP A 29 3.92 -11.23 -2.48
C ASP A 29 3.75 -9.72 -2.65
N ILE A 30 3.93 -9.26 -3.88
CA ILE A 30 3.62 -7.90 -4.29
C ILE A 30 2.56 -7.92 -5.38
N SER A 31 1.66 -6.95 -5.38
CA SER A 31 0.63 -6.80 -6.42
C SER A 31 0.40 -5.33 -6.73
N ARG A 32 0.13 -5.01 -7.99
CA ARG A 32 -0.27 -3.66 -8.38
C ARG A 32 -1.67 -3.36 -7.87
N ILE A 33 -1.94 -2.10 -7.55
CA ILE A 33 -3.29 -1.66 -7.20
C ILE A 33 -4.09 -1.51 -8.50
N HIS A 34 -5.14 -2.31 -8.65
CA HIS A 34 -6.11 -2.19 -9.73
C HIS A 34 -7.36 -1.47 -9.20
N PRO A 35 -7.60 -0.19 -9.53
CA PRO A 35 -8.67 0.59 -8.92
C PRO A 35 -10.06 -0.05 -9.00
N GLU A 36 -10.37 -0.67 -10.14
CA GLU A 36 -11.67 -1.32 -10.40
C GLU A 36 -11.92 -2.55 -9.51
N ALA A 37 -10.88 -3.31 -9.18
CA ALA A 37 -11.00 -4.53 -8.39
C ALA A 37 -10.64 -4.32 -6.90
N MET A 38 -9.89 -3.25 -6.58
CA MET A 38 -9.29 -3.03 -5.26
C MET A 38 -9.72 -1.68 -4.65
N GLN A 39 -10.99 -1.30 -4.85
CA GLN A 39 -11.52 -0.01 -4.39
C GLN A 39 -11.30 0.21 -2.88
N SER A 40 -11.45 -0.83 -2.06
CA SER A 40 -11.19 -0.75 -0.61
C SER A 40 -9.73 -0.44 -0.27
N ASN A 41 -8.77 -0.96 -1.05
CA ASN A 41 -7.36 -0.64 -0.87
C ASN A 41 -7.05 0.80 -1.28
N VAL A 42 -7.65 1.28 -2.37
CA VAL A 42 -7.49 2.66 -2.84
C VAL A 42 -7.98 3.63 -1.77
N GLN A 43 -9.21 3.45 -1.28
CA GLN A 43 -9.79 4.29 -0.22
C GLN A 43 -8.94 4.27 1.06
N HIS A 44 -8.43 3.10 1.44
CA HIS A 44 -7.59 2.98 2.62
C HIS A 44 -6.23 3.69 2.43
N LEU A 45 -5.60 3.57 1.27
CA LEU A 45 -4.36 4.27 0.95
C LEU A 45 -4.56 5.79 0.97
N GLU A 46 -5.63 6.28 0.34
CA GLU A 46 -5.98 7.70 0.32
C GLU A 46 -6.17 8.24 1.74
N ALA A 47 -6.97 7.57 2.58
CA ALA A 47 -7.19 7.97 3.96
C ALA A 47 -5.89 7.99 4.80
N LEU A 48 -4.97 7.04 4.56
CA LEU A 48 -3.65 7.04 5.22
C LEU A 48 -2.80 8.23 4.80
N LEU A 49 -2.79 8.58 3.51
CA LEU A 49 -2.05 9.71 2.97
C LEU A 49 -2.62 11.03 3.48
N GLU A 50 -3.95 11.22 3.45
CA GLU A 50 -4.63 12.40 3.98
C GLU A 50 -4.34 12.59 5.47
N ARG A 51 -4.43 11.52 6.26
CA ARG A 51 -4.07 11.57 7.68
C ARG A 51 -2.61 11.95 7.86
N HIS A 52 -1.69 11.37 7.07
CA HIS A 52 -0.28 11.73 7.15
C HIS A 52 -0.05 13.21 6.83
N VAL A 53 -0.73 13.78 5.82
CA VAL A 53 -0.67 15.21 5.52
C VAL A 53 -1.17 16.04 6.68
N ALA A 54 -2.32 15.69 7.27
CA ALA A 54 -2.90 16.44 8.39
C ALA A 54 -1.97 16.46 9.62
N GLU A 55 -1.33 15.33 9.93
CA GLU A 55 -0.49 15.18 11.12
C GLU A 55 0.93 15.74 10.95
N THR A 56 1.43 15.83 9.70
CA THR A 56 2.85 16.16 9.45
C THR A 56 3.07 17.38 8.56
N ALA A 57 2.02 17.93 7.95
CA ALA A 57 2.09 18.95 6.90
C ALA A 57 3.04 18.56 5.74
N SER A 58 3.17 17.26 5.44
CA SER A 58 4.03 16.75 4.38
C SER A 58 3.57 17.25 3.01
N VAL A 59 4.36 18.15 2.41
CA VAL A 59 4.13 18.67 1.05
C VAL A 59 4.11 17.53 0.03
N TRP A 60 5.05 16.58 0.15
CA TRP A 60 5.16 15.45 -0.76
C TRP A 60 3.93 14.54 -0.71
N ALA A 61 3.42 14.24 0.49
CA ALA A 61 2.19 13.47 0.59
C ALA A 61 0.98 14.24 0.05
N GLY A 62 0.95 15.57 0.22
CA GLY A 62 -0.08 16.43 -0.38
C GLY A 62 -0.07 16.37 -1.90
N GLU A 63 1.10 16.37 -2.54
CA GLU A 63 1.23 16.19 -3.99
C GLU A 63 0.68 14.84 -4.44
N ILE A 64 0.98 13.76 -3.70
CA ILE A 64 0.48 12.43 -4.01
C ILE A 64 -1.05 12.37 -3.88
N VAL A 65 -1.64 12.95 -2.83
CA VAL A 65 -3.10 12.99 -2.65
C VAL A 65 -3.77 13.75 -3.80
N ASN A 66 -3.24 14.92 -4.15
CA ASN A 66 -3.81 15.78 -5.19
C ASN A 66 -3.81 15.14 -6.60
N ASP A 67 -2.88 14.22 -6.88
CA ASP A 67 -2.81 13.50 -8.16
C ASP A 67 -2.71 11.98 -7.97
N LEU A 68 -3.50 11.44 -7.03
CA LEU A 68 -3.40 10.04 -6.63
C LEU A 68 -3.57 9.07 -7.81
N ARG A 69 -4.40 9.43 -8.79
CA ARG A 69 -4.61 8.64 -10.01
C ARG A 69 -3.32 8.39 -10.80
N THR A 70 -2.41 9.35 -10.84
CA THR A 70 -1.11 9.22 -11.53
C THR A 70 -0.10 8.41 -10.72
N PHE A 71 -0.19 8.46 -9.38
CA PHE A 71 0.69 7.71 -8.50
C PHE A 71 0.23 6.27 -8.26
N LEU A 72 -1.07 5.97 -8.32
CA LEU A 72 -1.66 4.65 -8.05
C LEU A 72 -0.95 3.50 -8.77
N PRO A 73 -0.66 3.57 -10.09
CA PRO A 73 0.04 2.49 -10.80
C PRO A 73 1.48 2.26 -10.31
N LYS A 74 2.06 3.21 -9.57
CA LYS A 74 3.43 3.15 -9.02
C LYS A 74 3.44 2.54 -7.60
N PHE A 75 2.28 2.40 -6.97
CA PHE A 75 2.18 1.71 -5.69
C PHE A 75 2.20 0.18 -5.86
N TRP A 76 2.78 -0.47 -4.87
CA TRP A 76 2.67 -1.90 -4.63
C TRP A 76 1.86 -2.12 -3.36
N VAL A 77 0.95 -3.10 -3.39
CA VAL A 77 0.43 -3.75 -2.18
C VAL A 77 1.34 -4.92 -1.86
N VAL A 78 1.87 -4.95 -0.66
CA VAL A 78 2.75 -6.01 -0.16
C VAL A 78 2.02 -6.79 0.90
N LYS A 79 1.99 -8.12 0.80
CA LYS A 79 1.36 -9.00 1.78
C LYS A 79 2.20 -10.25 2.04
N PRO A 80 2.12 -10.87 3.23
CA PRO A 80 2.70 -12.20 3.44
C PRO A 80 2.04 -13.20 2.49
N LYS A 81 2.81 -14.16 1.96
CA LYS A 81 2.26 -15.20 1.06
C LYS A 81 1.16 -16.03 1.71
N ALA A 82 1.22 -16.21 3.03
CA ALA A 82 0.24 -16.95 3.80
C ALA A 82 -1.09 -16.22 4.00
N ALA A 83 -1.22 -14.95 3.57
CA ALA A 83 -2.41 -14.12 3.80
C ALA A 83 -3.11 -13.72 2.50
N SER A 84 -4.43 -13.49 2.57
CA SER A 84 -5.23 -12.92 1.48
C SER A 84 -5.42 -11.41 1.68
N ILE A 85 -5.40 -10.63 0.60
CA ILE A 85 -5.47 -9.16 0.67
C ILE A 85 -6.80 -8.69 1.25
N ASP A 86 -7.91 -9.28 0.80
CA ASP A 86 -9.26 -8.88 1.24
C ASP A 86 -9.48 -9.12 2.73
N SER A 87 -9.03 -10.29 3.25
CA SER A 87 -9.16 -10.60 4.68
C SER A 87 -8.35 -9.67 5.56
N LEU A 88 -7.20 -9.16 5.07
CA LEU A 88 -6.36 -8.24 5.82
C LEU A 88 -6.98 -6.85 5.91
N VAL A 89 -7.59 -6.34 4.83
CA VAL A 89 -8.28 -5.04 4.85
C VAL A 89 -9.49 -5.09 5.80
N GLU A 90 -10.24 -6.19 5.77
CA GLU A 90 -11.37 -6.39 6.70
C GLU A 90 -10.90 -6.48 8.16
N SER A 91 -9.79 -7.18 8.40
CA SER A 91 -9.20 -7.29 9.75
C SER A 91 -8.71 -5.94 10.28
N LEU A 92 -8.09 -5.10 9.43
CA LEU A 92 -7.69 -3.75 9.82
C LEU A 92 -8.89 -2.85 10.13
N ARG A 93 -9.97 -2.93 9.33
CA ARG A 93 -11.20 -2.15 9.59
C ARG A 93 -11.91 -2.55 10.88
N ARG A 94 -11.82 -3.81 11.29
CA ARG A 94 -12.40 -4.30 12.56
C ARG A 94 -11.58 -3.94 13.79
N ALA A 95 -10.30 -3.60 13.61
CA ALA A 95 -9.36 -3.28 14.69
C ALA A 95 -9.21 -1.76 14.95
N ALA A 96 -9.81 -0.91 14.11
CA ALA A 96 -9.86 0.54 14.23
C ALA A 96 -11.23 0.99 14.80
#